data_AF-A0A3N2NVL8-F1
#
_entry.id   AF-A0A3N2NVL8-F1
#
_cell.length_a   1.000
_cell.length_b   1.000
_cell.length_c   1.000
_cell.angle_alpha   90.00
_cell.angle_beta   90.00
_cell.angle_gamma   90.00
#
_symmetry.space_group_name_H-M   'P 1'
#
loop_
_entity.id
_entity.type
_entity.pdbx_description
1 polymer ?
#
loop_
_entity_poly.entity_id
_entity_poly.type
_entity_poly.pdbx_seq_one_letter_code
_entity_poly.pdbx_strand_id
1 'polypeptide(L)'
;MREGAESSRRPRAVRRLAKRLDVARQLHDLEQDAALEIVEIERLRVSVTRALWIFLAIGSVFTTTGVQDFLAGHLTPADPVWWGCWGVEPCLVGVLITVLRWEAAMIARGIDIDSKVVAWLKRFLLGCTLIMNVVPALWPREGGISAGMVAAHIMVPILVAMLAEVMPIVQAR
;
A
#
# COMPACT_ATOMS: atom_id res chain seq x y z
N MET A 1 26.55 30.44 64.13
CA MET A 1 25.33 30.79 63.33
C MET A 1 25.63 32.07 62.59
N ARG A 2 25.69 32.18 61.26
CA ARG A 2 25.26 31.34 60.13
C ARG A 2 26.15 31.70 58.93
N GLU A 3 26.49 30.71 58.10
CA GLU A 3 27.00 30.88 56.75
C GLU A 3 25.98 31.65 55.89
N GLY A 4 26.44 32.42 54.89
CA GLY A 4 25.50 33.14 54.02
C GLY A 4 26.12 33.89 52.83
N ALA A 5 26.21 33.18 51.71
CA ALA A 5 26.06 33.67 50.33
C ALA A 5 27.27 34.30 49.61
N GLU A 6 28.13 33.44 49.08
CA GLU A 6 28.69 33.65 47.74
C GLU A 6 27.55 33.83 46.71
N SER A 7 27.47 34.98 46.05
CA SER A 7 26.80 35.04 44.74
C SER A 7 27.50 36.04 43.82
N SER A 8 28.51 35.55 43.11
CA SER A 8 29.20 36.32 42.09
C SER A 8 28.20 36.63 40.96
N ARG A 9 27.88 37.92 40.82
CA ARG A 9 26.89 38.43 39.87
C ARG A 9 27.48 38.32 38.47
N ARG A 10 27.22 37.23 37.75
CA ARG A 10 27.73 37.02 36.37
C ARG A 10 27.50 38.26 35.50
N PRO A 11 28.49 38.71 34.70
CA PRO A 11 28.36 39.89 33.85
C PRO A 11 27.15 39.80 32.91
N ARG A 12 26.47 40.93 32.67
CA ARG A 12 25.26 41.00 31.82
C ARG A 12 25.46 40.39 30.43
N ALA A 13 26.66 40.50 29.87
CA ALA A 13 27.03 39.89 28.59
C ALA A 13 26.97 38.36 28.62
N VAL A 14 27.50 37.73 29.69
CA VAL A 14 27.48 36.27 29.89
C VAL A 14 26.04 35.79 30.09
N ARG A 15 25.19 36.54 30.80
CA ARG A 15 23.76 36.23 30.91
C ARG A 15 23.05 36.28 29.56
N ARG A 16 23.37 37.26 28.70
CA ARG A 16 22.74 37.41 27.38
C ARG A 16 23.20 36.31 26.41
N LEU A 17 24.48 35.92 26.49
CA LEU A 17 25.03 34.83 25.69
C LEU A 17 24.47 33.47 26.15
N ALA A 18 24.39 33.24 27.46
CA ALA A 18 23.75 32.05 28.02
C ALA A 18 22.29 31.94 27.59
N LYS A 19 21.54 33.05 27.61
CA LYS A 19 20.14 33.07 27.18
C LYS A 19 19.98 32.77 25.68
N ARG A 20 20.90 33.25 24.84
CA ARG A 20 20.91 32.95 23.40
C ARG A 20 21.26 31.48 23.13
N LEU A 21 22.21 30.92 23.88
CA LEU A 21 22.59 29.51 23.80
C LEU A 21 21.44 28.60 24.26
N ASP A 22 20.70 29.01 25.28
CA ASP A 22 19.55 28.29 25.80
C ASP A 22 18.40 28.26 24.79
N VAL A 23 18.13 29.40 24.14
CA VAL A 23 17.16 29.50 23.04
C VAL A 23 17.61 28.66 21.84
N ALA A 24 18.90 28.66 21.50
CA ALA A 24 19.42 27.83 20.41
C ALA A 24 19.34 26.33 20.72
N ARG A 25 19.57 25.91 21.97
CA ARG A 25 19.37 24.52 22.41
C ARG A 25 17.90 24.11 22.39
N GLN A 26 17.00 24.98 22.86
CA GLN A 26 15.57 24.71 22.81
C GLN A 26 15.07 24.57 21.36
N LEU A 27 15.57 25.38 20.44
CA LEU A 27 15.26 25.23 19.01
C LEU A 27 15.86 23.96 18.42
N HIS A 28 17.08 23.60 18.83
CA HIS A 28 17.73 22.36 18.39
C HIS A 28 16.99 21.10 18.87
N ASP A 29 16.51 21.10 20.11
CA ASP A 29 15.70 20.00 20.68
C ASP A 29 14.35 19.90 19.95
N LEU A 30 13.66 21.03 19.69
CA LEU A 30 12.41 21.03 18.92
C LEU A 30 12.60 20.55 17.47
N GLU A 31 13.72 20.87 16.84
CA GLU A 31 14.03 20.50 15.46
C GLU A 31 14.51 19.04 15.36
N GLN A 32 15.25 18.54 16.36
CA GLN A 32 15.68 17.14 16.41
C GLN A 32 14.51 16.18 16.67
N ASP A 33 13.58 16.50 17.56
CA ASP A 33 12.43 15.63 17.84
C ASP A 33 11.43 15.62 16.68
N ALA A 34 11.12 16.79 16.09
CA ALA A 34 10.23 16.87 14.94
C ALA A 34 10.83 16.23 13.66
N ALA A 35 12.14 16.41 13.42
CA ALA A 35 12.79 15.79 12.27
C ALA A 35 12.90 14.26 12.42
N LEU A 36 13.14 13.75 13.63
CA LEU A 36 13.14 12.31 13.89
C LEU A 36 11.74 11.72 13.71
N GLU A 37 10.69 12.39 14.19
CA GLU A 37 9.29 11.97 13.99
C GLU A 37 8.94 11.90 12.49
N ILE A 38 9.33 12.91 11.71
CA ILE A 38 9.12 12.93 10.25
C ILE A 38 9.85 11.76 9.57
N VAL A 39 11.10 11.47 9.97
CA VAL A 39 11.88 10.36 9.41
C VAL A 39 11.28 9.00 9.77
N GLU A 40 10.77 8.83 10.99
CA GLU A 40 10.10 7.60 11.41
C GLU A 40 8.79 7.38 10.65
N ILE A 41 7.98 8.42 10.49
CA ILE A 41 6.74 8.38 9.70
C ILE A 41 7.05 8.01 8.25
N GLU A 42 8.06 8.63 7.63
CA GLU A 42 8.43 8.33 6.25
C GLU A 42 8.97 6.89 6.10
N ARG A 43 9.78 6.40 7.07
CA ARG A 43 10.24 5.01 7.08
C ARG A 43 9.07 4.03 7.22
N LEU A 44 8.11 4.31 8.10
CA LEU A 44 6.91 3.51 8.27
C LEU A 44 6.11 3.49 6.97
N ARG A 45 5.89 4.64 6.34
CA ARG A 45 5.18 4.78 5.06
C ARG A 45 5.82 3.97 3.94
N VAL A 46 7.14 4.07 3.78
CA VAL A 46 7.89 3.27 2.79
C VAL A 46 7.76 1.77 3.10
N SER A 47 7.88 1.38 4.37
CA SER A 47 7.75 -0.01 4.80
C SER A 47 6.35 -0.58 4.52
N VAL A 48 5.30 0.15 4.91
CA VAL A 48 3.89 -0.22 4.68
C VAL A 48 3.62 -0.27 3.18
N THR A 49 4.05 0.72 2.41
CA THR A 49 3.86 0.74 0.96
C THR A 49 4.50 -0.49 0.31
N ARG A 50 5.74 -0.84 0.69
CA ARG A 50 6.41 -2.03 0.19
C ARG A 50 5.66 -3.31 0.57
N ALA A 51 5.18 -3.42 1.81
CA ALA A 51 4.41 -4.57 2.27
C ALA A 51 3.10 -4.70 1.47
N LEU A 52 2.37 -3.61 1.25
CA LEU A 52 1.17 -3.58 0.41
C LEU A 52 1.46 -4.08 -1.01
N TRP A 53 2.57 -3.64 -1.62
CA TRP A 53 2.99 -4.13 -2.95
C TRP A 53 3.30 -5.62 -2.97
N ILE A 54 3.94 -6.13 -1.93
CA ILE A 54 4.23 -7.56 -1.79
C ILE A 54 2.92 -8.36 -1.66
N PHE A 55 2.00 -7.93 -0.79
CA PHE A 55 0.71 -8.60 -0.62
C PHE A 55 -0.14 -8.53 -1.89
N LEU A 56 -0.13 -7.38 -2.59
CA LEU A 56 -0.79 -7.25 -3.88
C LEU A 56 -0.20 -8.22 -4.90
N ALA A 57 1.13 -8.32 -5.00
CA ALA A 57 1.79 -9.25 -5.92
C ALA A 57 1.46 -10.72 -5.60
N ILE A 58 1.52 -11.12 -4.33
CA ILE A 58 1.18 -12.47 -3.89
C ILE A 58 -0.28 -12.79 -4.18
N GLY A 59 -1.19 -11.88 -3.83
CA GLY A 59 -2.62 -12.02 -4.12
C GLY A 59 -2.88 -12.14 -5.62
N SER A 60 -2.17 -11.36 -6.43
CA SER A 60 -2.27 -11.40 -7.90
C SER A 60 -1.77 -12.72 -8.47
N VAL A 61 -0.71 -13.31 -7.92
CA VAL A 61 -0.25 -14.65 -8.35
C VAL A 61 -1.32 -15.69 -8.05
N PHE A 62 -1.93 -15.64 -6.86
CA PHE A 62 -3.01 -16.54 -6.49
C PHE A 62 -4.24 -16.39 -7.40
N THR A 63 -4.69 -15.16 -7.68
CA THR A 63 -5.82 -14.95 -8.59
C THR A 63 -5.48 -15.36 -10.01
N THR A 64 -4.21 -15.22 -10.42
CA THR A 64 -3.73 -15.66 -11.74
C THR A 64 -3.86 -17.17 -11.88
N THR A 65 -3.54 -17.96 -10.85
CA THR A 65 -3.70 -19.41 -10.95
C THR A 65 -5.18 -19.80 -11.12
N GLY A 66 -6.10 -19.12 -10.43
CA GLY A 66 -7.54 -19.36 -10.59
C GLY A 66 -8.07 -18.97 -11.97
N VAL A 67 -7.67 -17.81 -12.50
CA VAL A 67 -8.04 -17.38 -13.85
C VAL A 67 -7.43 -18.30 -14.91
N GLN A 68 -6.18 -18.71 -14.72
CA GLN A 68 -5.49 -19.59 -15.65
C GLN A 68 -6.17 -20.95 -15.73
N ASP A 69 -6.50 -21.56 -14.59
CA ASP A 69 -7.22 -22.84 -14.53
C ASP A 69 -8.61 -22.72 -15.20
N PHE A 70 -9.32 -21.63 -14.94
CA PHE A 70 -10.63 -21.37 -15.56
C PHE A 70 -10.57 -21.31 -17.09
N LEU A 71 -9.61 -20.53 -17.62
CA LEU A 71 -9.44 -20.27 -19.05
C LEU A 71 -8.79 -21.45 -19.78
N ALA A 72 -7.82 -22.12 -19.16
CA ALA A 72 -7.16 -23.27 -19.74
C ALA A 72 -8.13 -24.44 -19.90
N GLY A 73 -9.00 -24.68 -18.92
CA GLY A 73 -10.02 -25.72 -18.99
C GLY A 73 -9.41 -27.11 -19.21
N HIS A 74 -9.47 -27.63 -20.44
CA HIS A 74 -8.92 -28.93 -20.82
C HIS A 74 -7.56 -28.84 -21.53
N LEU A 75 -7.03 -27.62 -21.73
CA LEU A 75 -5.73 -27.41 -22.37
C LEU A 75 -4.62 -27.95 -21.49
N THR A 76 -3.58 -28.46 -22.14
CA THR A 76 -2.40 -28.99 -21.47
C THR A 76 -1.23 -28.01 -21.56
N PRO A 77 -0.18 -28.15 -20.73
CA PRO A 77 1.03 -27.32 -20.86
C PRO A 77 1.76 -27.43 -22.22
N ALA A 78 1.41 -28.43 -23.04
CA ALA A 78 1.91 -28.57 -24.42
C ALA A 78 1.23 -27.59 -25.39
N ASP A 79 0.05 -27.07 -25.05
CA ASP A 79 -0.70 -26.14 -25.87
C ASP A 79 -0.20 -24.69 -25.63
N PRO A 80 0.21 -23.95 -26.67
CA PRO A 80 0.65 -22.56 -26.51
C PRO A 80 -0.42 -21.65 -25.87
N VAL A 81 -1.70 -21.97 -26.06
CA VAL A 81 -2.83 -21.24 -25.47
C VAL A 81 -2.86 -21.37 -23.95
N TRP A 82 -2.41 -22.51 -23.38
CA TRP A 82 -2.32 -22.71 -21.93
C TRP A 82 -1.40 -21.68 -21.27
N TRP A 83 -0.29 -21.36 -21.94
CA TRP A 83 0.63 -20.30 -21.53
C TRP A 83 0.03 -18.90 -21.74
N GLY A 84 -0.77 -18.71 -22.79
CA GLY A 84 -1.52 -17.48 -23.01
C GLY A 84 -2.48 -17.14 -21.87
N CYS A 85 -3.12 -18.15 -21.28
CA CYS A 85 -4.02 -17.98 -20.12
C CYS A 85 -3.33 -17.38 -18.90
N TRP A 86 -2.04 -17.67 -18.69
CA TRP A 86 -1.24 -17.05 -17.62
C TRP A 86 -1.10 -15.54 -17.77
N GLY A 87 -1.20 -15.00 -18.98
CA GLY A 87 -1.02 -13.56 -19.24
C GLY A 87 -2.27 -12.71 -18.99
N VAL A 88 -3.46 -13.32 -18.90
CA VAL A 88 -4.73 -12.57 -18.84
C VAL A 88 -4.86 -11.79 -17.54
N GLU A 89 -4.72 -12.46 -16.40
CA GLU A 89 -4.83 -11.81 -15.09
C GLU A 89 -3.71 -10.79 -14.85
N PRO A 90 -2.42 -11.07 -15.13
CA PRO A 90 -1.36 -10.07 -15.04
C PRO A 90 -1.59 -8.84 -15.92
N CYS A 91 -2.25 -8.98 -17.07
CA CYS A 91 -2.65 -7.85 -17.89
C CYS A 91 -3.69 -6.97 -17.17
N LEU A 92 -4.75 -7.57 -16.63
CA LEU A 92 -5.80 -6.86 -15.87
C LEU A 92 -5.24 -6.18 -14.63
N VAL A 93 -4.46 -6.91 -13.84
CA VAL A 93 -3.77 -6.40 -12.64
C VAL A 93 -2.77 -5.32 -13.02
N GLY A 94 -2.03 -5.48 -14.11
CA GLY A 94 -1.08 -4.49 -14.61
C GLY A 94 -1.75 -3.16 -14.94
N VAL A 95 -2.88 -3.20 -15.66
CA VAL A 95 -3.68 -2.00 -15.94
C VAL A 95 -4.19 -1.37 -14.64
N LEU A 96 -4.71 -2.16 -13.71
CA LEU A 96 -5.17 -1.67 -12.41
C LEU A 96 -4.04 -0.97 -11.65
N ILE A 97 -2.88 -1.62 -11.53
CA ILE A 97 -1.66 -1.08 -10.90
C ILE A 97 -1.25 0.24 -11.54
N THR A 98 -1.26 0.34 -12.87
CA THR A 98 -0.93 1.57 -13.58
C THR A 98 -1.89 2.70 -13.22
N VAL A 99 -3.20 2.41 -13.17
CA VAL A 99 -4.22 3.39 -12.77
C VAL A 99 -4.02 3.82 -11.31
N LEU A 100 -3.80 2.89 -10.38
CA LEU A 100 -3.57 3.20 -8.97
C LEU A 100 -2.31 4.05 -8.75
N ARG A 101 -1.22 3.72 -9.46
CA ARG A 101 0.03 4.52 -9.42
C ARG A 101 -0.19 5.92 -9.96
N TRP A 102 -0.98 6.06 -11.01
CA TRP A 102 -1.35 7.36 -11.55
C TRP A 102 -2.21 8.16 -10.57
N GLU A 103 -3.24 7.56 -9.96
CA GLU A 103 -4.07 8.21 -8.92
C GLU A 103 -3.19 8.71 -7.76
N ALA A 104 -2.32 7.85 -7.21
CA ALA A 104 -1.40 8.23 -6.15
C ALA A 104 -0.51 9.44 -6.53
N ALA A 105 0.03 9.44 -7.76
CA ALA A 105 0.87 10.52 -8.25
C ALA A 105 0.12 11.85 -8.46
N MET A 106 -1.19 11.79 -8.73
CA MET A 106 -2.02 12.98 -8.92
C MET A 106 -2.47 13.56 -7.58
N ILE A 107 -2.87 12.71 -6.63
CA ILE A 107 -3.22 13.14 -5.26
C ILE A 107 -2.00 13.76 -4.56
N ALA A 108 -0.80 13.18 -4.73
CA ALA A 108 0.43 13.76 -4.19
C ALA A 108 0.76 15.15 -4.75
N ARG A 109 0.18 15.54 -5.90
CA ARG A 109 0.29 16.88 -6.51
C ARG A 109 -0.89 17.80 -6.14
N GLY A 110 -1.78 17.37 -5.25
CA GLY A 110 -2.98 18.11 -4.86
C GLY A 110 -4.06 18.14 -5.94
N ILE A 111 -4.05 17.19 -6.87
CA ILE A 111 -5.08 17.07 -7.92
C ILE A 111 -6.04 15.96 -7.52
N ASP A 112 -7.25 16.35 -7.10
CA ASP A 112 -8.31 15.40 -6.80
C ASP A 112 -8.83 14.73 -8.07
N ILE A 113 -8.97 13.40 -8.01
CA ILE A 113 -9.49 12.59 -9.11
C ILE A 113 -10.92 12.18 -8.78
N ASP A 114 -11.89 12.95 -9.25
CA ASP A 114 -13.31 12.59 -9.20
C ASP A 114 -13.81 12.21 -10.60
N SER A 115 -13.32 11.09 -11.13
CA SER A 115 -13.74 10.56 -12.42
C SER A 115 -14.51 9.26 -12.26
N LYS A 116 -15.79 9.30 -12.59
CA LYS A 116 -16.67 8.11 -12.62
C LYS A 116 -16.13 7.01 -13.54
N VAL A 117 -15.43 7.39 -14.62
CA VAL A 117 -14.84 6.43 -15.57
C VAL A 117 -13.70 5.64 -14.93
N VAL A 118 -12.85 6.30 -14.14
CA VAL A 118 -11.75 5.65 -13.43
C VAL A 118 -12.29 4.69 -12.37
N ALA A 119 -13.27 5.13 -11.59
CA ALA A 119 -13.94 4.28 -10.61
C ALA A 119 -14.62 3.07 -11.26
N TRP A 120 -15.26 3.26 -12.41
CA TRP A 120 -15.88 2.17 -13.16
C TRP A 120 -14.84 1.19 -13.71
N LEU A 121 -13.73 1.68 -14.28
CA LEU A 121 -12.64 0.84 -14.78
C LEU A 121 -12.04 -0.02 -13.67
N LYS A 122 -11.72 0.55 -12.50
CA LYS A 122 -11.21 -0.21 -11.35
C LYS A 122 -12.17 -1.33 -10.95
N ARG A 123 -13.47 -0.99 -10.81
CA ARG A 123 -14.52 -1.97 -10.47
C ARG A 123 -14.69 -3.05 -11.54
N PHE A 124 -14.59 -2.68 -12.81
CA PHE A 124 -14.69 -3.63 -13.91
C PHE A 124 -13.52 -4.62 -13.91
N LEU A 125 -12.28 -4.12 -13.78
CA LEU A 125 -11.08 -4.97 -13.71
C LEU A 125 -11.16 -5.95 -12.53
N LEU A 126 -11.45 -5.43 -11.34
CA LEU A 126 -11.59 -6.24 -10.12
C LEU A 126 -12.77 -7.22 -10.21
N GLY A 127 -13.89 -6.80 -10.81
CA GLY A 127 -15.06 -7.65 -11.03
C GLY A 127 -14.77 -8.80 -11.98
N CYS A 128 -14.05 -8.55 -13.08
CA CYS A 128 -13.61 -9.59 -14.00
C CYS A 128 -12.73 -10.62 -13.30
N THR A 129 -11.71 -10.18 -12.55
CA THR A 129 -10.84 -11.05 -11.75
C THR A 129 -11.63 -11.90 -10.75
N LEU A 130 -12.56 -11.27 -10.03
CA LEU A 130 -13.39 -11.95 -9.04
C LEU A 130 -14.27 -13.01 -9.70
N ILE A 131 -14.98 -12.68 -10.78
CA ILE A 131 -15.85 -13.62 -11.49
C ILE A 131 -15.03 -14.82 -11.98
N MET A 132 -13.87 -14.58 -12.61
CA MET A 132 -13.02 -15.65 -13.12
C MET A 132 -12.42 -16.54 -12.02
N ASN A 133 -12.27 -16.04 -10.79
CA ASN A 133 -11.82 -16.85 -9.66
C ASN A 133 -12.95 -17.59 -8.95
N VAL A 134 -14.13 -16.98 -8.84
CA VAL A 134 -15.24 -17.51 -8.02
C VAL A 134 -16.11 -18.49 -8.80
N VAL A 135 -16.40 -18.23 -10.07
CA VAL A 135 -17.25 -19.11 -10.89
C VAL A 135 -16.71 -20.55 -10.96
N PRO A 136 -15.41 -20.80 -11.21
CA PRO A 136 -14.87 -22.16 -11.23
C PRO A 136 -14.95 -22.83 -9.86
N ALA A 137 -14.77 -22.07 -8.77
CA ALA A 137 -14.84 -22.62 -7.43
C ALA A 137 -16.28 -23.04 -7.05
N LEU A 138 -17.28 -22.29 -7.51
CA LEU A 138 -18.70 -22.59 -7.28
C LEU A 138 -19.24 -23.67 -8.23
N TRP A 139 -18.68 -23.78 -9.43
CA TRP A 139 -19.10 -24.76 -10.45
C TRP A 139 -17.89 -25.51 -11.01
N PRO A 140 -17.22 -26.32 -10.18
CA PRO A 140 -16.03 -27.05 -10.60
C PRO A 140 -16.38 -28.06 -11.69
N ARG A 141 -15.51 -28.17 -12.70
CA ARG A 141 -15.70 -29.09 -13.84
C ARG A 141 -15.55 -30.56 -13.43
N GLU A 142 -14.69 -30.82 -12.44
CA GLU A 142 -14.41 -32.13 -11.90
C GLU A 142 -14.38 -32.08 -10.38
N GLY A 143 -14.95 -33.08 -9.71
CA GLY A 143 -15.03 -33.14 -8.24
C GLY A 143 -16.22 -32.40 -7.63
N GLY A 144 -16.18 -32.24 -6.30
CA GLY A 144 -17.24 -31.58 -5.53
C GLY A 144 -16.83 -30.17 -5.07
N ILE A 145 -17.82 -29.38 -4.65
CA ILE A 145 -17.58 -28.03 -4.13
C ILE A 145 -16.94 -28.12 -2.75
N SER A 146 -15.74 -27.55 -2.60
CA SER A 146 -15.10 -27.36 -1.30
C SER A 146 -15.36 -25.95 -0.78
N ALA A 147 -16.07 -25.85 0.36
CA ALA A 147 -16.36 -24.58 0.99
C ALA A 147 -15.09 -23.75 1.30
N GLY A 148 -14.00 -24.42 1.68
CA GLY A 148 -12.71 -23.77 1.92
C GLY A 148 -12.07 -23.20 0.65
N MET A 149 -12.13 -23.93 -0.47
CA MET A 149 -11.62 -23.45 -1.76
C MET A 149 -12.44 -22.27 -2.28
N VAL A 150 -13.77 -22.37 -2.23
CA VAL A 150 -14.68 -21.27 -2.58
C VAL A 150 -14.38 -20.04 -1.73
N ALA A 151 -14.25 -20.22 -0.41
CA ALA A 151 -13.91 -19.12 0.48
C ALA A 151 -12.57 -18.47 0.09
N ALA A 152 -11.52 -19.24 -0.20
CA ALA A 152 -10.23 -18.69 -0.62
C ALA A 152 -10.32 -17.90 -1.93
N HIS A 153 -11.01 -18.44 -2.95
CA HIS A 153 -11.19 -17.78 -4.25
C HIS A 153 -12.14 -16.58 -4.21
N ILE A 154 -12.90 -16.38 -3.14
CA ILE A 154 -13.67 -15.15 -2.88
C ILE A 154 -12.85 -14.15 -2.06
N MET A 155 -12.27 -14.61 -0.95
CA MET A 155 -11.59 -13.76 0.02
C MET A 155 -10.34 -13.11 -0.56
N VAL A 156 -9.51 -13.85 -1.31
CA VAL A 156 -8.25 -13.32 -1.84
C VAL A 156 -8.49 -12.17 -2.83
N PRO A 157 -9.36 -12.29 -3.86
CA PRO A 157 -9.66 -11.16 -4.74
C PRO A 157 -10.28 -9.95 -4.00
N ILE A 158 -11.12 -10.18 -2.98
CA ILE A 158 -11.69 -9.09 -2.17
C ILE A 158 -10.58 -8.37 -1.39
N LEU A 159 -9.67 -9.11 -0.76
CA LEU A 159 -8.53 -8.52 -0.06
C LEU A 159 -7.65 -7.72 -1.02
N VAL A 160 -7.38 -8.25 -2.22
CA VAL A 160 -6.64 -7.52 -3.27
C VAL A 160 -7.37 -6.24 -3.68
N ALA A 161 -8.68 -6.29 -3.87
CA ALA A 161 -9.51 -5.11 -4.18
C ALA A 161 -9.45 -4.06 -3.06
N MET A 162 -9.51 -4.48 -1.80
CA MET A 162 -9.40 -3.57 -0.65
C MET A 162 -7.99 -2.97 -0.53
N LEU A 163 -6.94 -3.78 -0.72
CA LEU A 163 -5.55 -3.32 -0.74
C LEU A 163 -5.32 -2.29 -1.85
N ALA A 164 -5.89 -2.53 -3.03
CA ALA A 164 -5.84 -1.63 -4.16
C ALA A 164 -6.45 -0.24 -3.83
N GLU A 165 -7.57 -0.17 -3.12
CA GLU A 165 -8.18 1.12 -2.75
C GLU A 165 -7.43 1.84 -1.63
N VAL A 166 -6.76 1.10 -0.74
CA VAL A 166 -5.97 1.69 0.36
C VAL A 166 -4.63 2.25 -0.14
N MET A 167 -4.04 1.64 -1.18
CA MET A 167 -2.70 1.99 -1.68
C MET A 167 -2.51 3.48 -2.03
N PRO A 168 -3.39 4.13 -2.83
CA PRO A 168 -3.23 5.54 -3.18
C PRO A 168 -3.25 6.46 -1.96
N ILE A 169 -4.06 6.11 -0.93
CA ILE A 169 -4.21 6.91 0.28
C ILE A 169 -2.93 6.88 1.11
N VAL A 170 -2.32 5.69 1.27
CA VAL A 170 -1.06 5.51 2.00
C VAL A 170 0.12 6.15 1.25
N GLN A 171 0.07 6.16 -0.08
CA GLN A 171 1.12 6.78 -0.91
C GLN A 171 0.98 8.30 -1.05
N ALA A 172 -0.19 8.88 -0.84
CA ALA A 172 -0.39 10.32 -1.00
C ALA A 172 -0.18 11.13 0.30
N ARG A 173 -0.31 10.50 1.45
CA ARG A 173 -0.03 11.08 2.78
C ARG A 173 1.38 10.75 3.21
#